data_AF-A0A137NPQ0-F1
#
_entry.id   AF-A0A137NPQ0-F1
#
_cell.length_a   1.000
_cell.length_b   1.000
_cell.length_c   1.000
_cell.angle_alpha   90.00
_cell.angle_beta   90.00
_cell.angle_gamma   90.00
#
_symmetry.space_group_name_H-M   'P 1'
#
loop_
_entity.id
_entity.type
_entity.pdbx_description
1 polymer ?
#
loop_
_entity_poly.entity_id
_entity_poly.type
_entity_poly.pdbx_seq_one_letter_code
_entity_poly.pdbx_strand_id
1 'polypeptide(L)'
;MASTLGIHKEMPGLNEMDTDERRWIRFTSYKHDSHLSSIVNIQPHYLYLAPNWTSLNPVYQTNPDFNDHKEFLIVECICLSIKCYNMYWIISGNLMNKYSQLTQTNPQASLIDSNNQAIYILQTLFNVSLIRSLDLHLSLSRKYKNPEDLEIVKNFAIMQFGLYHNLKIILNSQFSPTSPIIELGQSTKKLLWSADALYRITIDVNPLCLPMFYHSLCSTSLLYIKLILTYNHVPSLRSCL
;
A
#
# COMPACT_ATOMS: atom_id res chain seq x y z
N MET A 1 6.59 22.11 -13.45
CA MET A 1 5.22 22.71 -13.44
C MET A 1 4.58 22.67 -12.06
N ALA A 2 4.52 21.53 -11.35
CA ALA A 2 3.92 21.47 -10.02
C ALA A 2 4.59 22.35 -8.94
N SER A 3 5.90 22.57 -9.05
CA SER A 3 6.64 23.52 -8.20
C SER A 3 6.20 24.96 -8.44
N THR A 4 5.97 25.34 -9.71
CA THR A 4 5.48 26.65 -10.14
C THR A 4 4.05 26.92 -9.69
N LEU A 5 3.20 25.88 -9.65
CA LEU A 5 1.82 25.96 -9.16
C LEU A 5 1.71 25.93 -7.62
N GLY A 6 2.83 25.74 -6.91
CA GLY A 6 2.85 25.72 -5.45
C GLY A 6 2.01 24.61 -4.81
N ILE A 7 1.71 23.51 -5.54
CA ILE A 7 0.83 22.42 -5.06
C ILE A 7 1.39 21.77 -3.80
N HIS A 8 2.72 21.75 -3.65
CA HIS A 8 3.43 21.21 -2.51
C HIS A 8 3.45 22.13 -1.28
N LYS A 9 2.96 23.38 -1.37
CA LYS A 9 3.00 24.38 -0.29
C LYS A 9 1.60 24.62 0.27
N GLU A 10 1.53 24.82 1.59
CA GLU A 10 0.36 25.48 2.19
C GLU A 10 0.41 26.97 1.79
N MET A 11 -0.73 27.50 1.33
CA MET A 11 -0.83 28.92 0.98
C MET A 11 -1.49 29.67 2.14
N PRO A 12 -0.82 30.67 2.74
CA PRO A 12 -1.42 31.44 3.82
C PRO A 12 -2.59 32.29 3.30
N GLY A 13 -3.58 32.53 4.15
CA GLY A 13 -4.72 33.41 3.85
C GLY A 13 -5.88 32.79 3.08
N LEU A 14 -5.84 31.48 2.78
CA LEU A 14 -7.00 30.74 2.28
C LEU A 14 -7.98 30.42 3.41
N ASN A 15 -9.26 30.29 3.06
CA ASN A 15 -10.25 29.74 3.99
C ASN A 15 -10.02 28.23 4.20
N GLU A 16 -10.69 27.65 5.21
CA GLU A 16 -10.46 26.25 5.59
C GLU A 16 -10.83 25.24 4.49
N MET A 17 -11.92 25.49 3.75
CA MET A 17 -12.39 24.63 2.67
C MET A 17 -11.41 24.61 1.49
N ASP A 18 -11.00 25.78 1.00
CA ASP A 18 -10.04 25.91 -0.10
C ASP A 18 -8.68 25.32 0.30
N THR A 19 -8.31 25.48 1.57
CA THR A 19 -7.10 24.87 2.12
C THR A 19 -7.19 23.35 2.04
N ASP A 20 -8.32 22.76 2.43
CA ASP A 20 -8.52 21.31 2.42
C ASP A 20 -8.62 20.73 1.01
N GLU A 21 -9.26 21.43 0.08
CA GLU A 21 -9.29 21.07 -1.34
C GLU A 21 -7.87 21.01 -1.92
N ARG A 22 -7.04 22.02 -1.63
CA ARG A 22 -5.63 22.01 -2.07
C ARG A 22 -4.85 20.86 -1.47
N ARG A 23 -5.11 20.49 -0.21
CA ARG A 23 -4.49 19.31 0.42
C ARG A 23 -4.91 18.03 -0.30
N TRP A 24 -6.17 17.89 -0.67
CA TRP A 24 -6.68 16.75 -1.42
C TRP A 24 -5.96 16.62 -2.78
N ILE A 25 -5.87 17.73 -3.52
CA ILE A 25 -5.17 17.80 -4.81
C ILE A 25 -3.70 17.40 -4.64
N ARG A 26 -3.04 17.90 -3.60
CA ARG A 26 -1.63 17.57 -3.28
C ARG A 26 -1.47 16.07 -3.02
N PHE A 27 -2.28 15.48 -2.15
CA PHE A 27 -2.18 14.05 -1.82
C PHE A 27 -2.48 13.16 -3.02
N THR A 28 -3.46 13.54 -3.83
CA THR A 28 -3.78 12.86 -5.09
C THR A 28 -2.61 12.94 -6.07
N SER A 29 -1.97 14.11 -6.20
CA SER A 29 -0.78 14.30 -7.03
C SER A 29 0.39 13.42 -6.58
N TYR A 30 0.64 13.32 -5.28
CA TYR A 30 1.69 12.46 -4.72
C TYR A 30 1.43 10.98 -5.02
N LYS A 31 0.17 10.54 -4.85
CA LYS A 31 -0.23 9.16 -5.14
C LYS A 31 -0.04 8.83 -6.62
N HIS A 32 -0.50 9.69 -7.53
CA HIS A 32 -0.36 9.45 -8.96
C HIS A 32 1.11 9.49 -9.41
N ASP A 33 1.91 10.41 -8.89
CA ASP A 33 3.35 10.47 -9.20
C ASP A 33 4.08 9.21 -8.72
N SER A 34 3.85 8.77 -7.48
CA SER A 34 4.45 7.54 -6.95
C SER A 34 3.99 6.30 -7.74
N HIS A 35 2.71 6.21 -8.09
CA HIS A 35 2.17 5.12 -8.90
C HIS A 35 2.78 5.11 -10.31
N LEU A 36 2.81 6.26 -10.99
CA LEU A 36 3.40 6.39 -12.32
C LEU A 36 4.89 6.02 -12.28
N SER A 37 5.64 6.57 -11.32
CA SER A 37 7.04 6.27 -11.08
C SER A 37 7.30 4.77 -10.91
N SER A 38 6.41 4.06 -10.20
CA SER A 38 6.49 2.61 -10.04
C SER A 38 6.31 1.88 -11.37
N ILE A 39 5.42 2.35 -12.25
CA ILE A 39 5.12 1.73 -13.54
C ILE A 39 6.23 1.97 -14.56
N VAL A 40 6.65 3.22 -14.73
CA VAL A 40 7.67 3.59 -15.73
C VAL A 40 9.10 3.40 -15.22
N ASN A 41 9.25 2.91 -14.00
CA ASN A 41 10.53 2.65 -13.35
C ASN A 41 11.46 3.87 -13.28
N ILE A 42 10.89 5.05 -13.03
CA ILE A 42 11.64 6.29 -12.80
C ILE A 42 11.56 6.69 -11.34
N GLN A 43 12.33 7.68 -10.92
CA GLN A 43 12.23 8.24 -9.58
C GLN A 43 10.97 9.14 -9.46
N PRO A 44 10.19 9.08 -8.35
CA PRO A 44 9.03 9.95 -8.19
C PRO A 44 9.49 11.41 -8.06
N HIS A 45 8.80 12.33 -8.73
CA HIS A 45 9.10 13.75 -8.65
C HIS A 45 8.98 14.27 -7.21
N TYR A 46 7.99 13.78 -6.46
CA TYR A 46 7.73 14.23 -5.10
C TYR A 46 8.50 13.44 -4.03
N LEU A 47 9.40 12.52 -4.40
CA LEU A 47 10.13 11.68 -3.45
C LEU A 47 10.82 12.49 -2.35
N TYR A 48 11.49 13.57 -2.74
CA TYR A 48 12.24 14.46 -1.83
C TYR A 48 11.43 15.65 -1.34
N LEU A 49 10.16 15.73 -1.74
CA LEU A 49 9.27 16.85 -1.43
C LEU A 49 8.17 16.46 -0.41
N ALA A 50 8.23 15.27 0.17
CA ALA A 50 7.22 14.75 1.11
C ALA A 50 7.69 14.79 2.59
N PRO A 51 6.83 15.13 3.58
CA PRO A 51 5.75 16.12 3.54
C PRO A 51 5.63 16.95 4.84
N ASN A 52 5.08 18.16 4.76
CA ASN A 52 4.20 18.62 5.84
C ASN A 52 2.90 17.83 5.68
N TRP A 53 2.67 16.87 6.57
CA TRP A 53 1.40 16.17 6.64
C TRP A 53 0.41 16.98 7.49
N THR A 54 -0.74 17.28 6.90
CA THR A 54 -1.90 17.82 7.60
C THR A 54 -3.12 16.98 7.23
N SER A 55 -3.94 16.63 8.22
CA SER A 55 -5.15 15.84 7.98
C SER A 55 -6.15 16.60 7.12
N LEU A 56 -6.78 15.86 6.20
CA LEU A 56 -8.02 16.29 5.56
C LEU A 56 -9.14 16.30 6.59
N ASN A 57 -10.06 17.26 6.46
CA ASN A 57 -11.26 17.32 7.27
C ASN A 57 -12.41 16.65 6.51
N PRO A 58 -12.98 15.53 7.01
CA PRO A 58 -14.08 14.84 6.35
C PRO A 58 -15.27 15.74 6.01
N VAL A 59 -15.53 16.78 6.82
CA VAL A 59 -16.62 17.74 6.61
C VAL A 59 -16.54 18.45 5.26
N TYR A 60 -15.33 18.75 4.76
CA TYR A 60 -15.16 19.40 3.46
C TYR A 60 -15.08 18.42 2.29
N GLN A 61 -15.19 17.12 2.58
CA GLN A 61 -15.09 16.04 1.58
C GLN A 61 -16.44 15.32 1.37
N THR A 62 -17.46 15.67 2.14
CA THR A 62 -18.84 15.21 1.98
C THR A 62 -19.68 16.19 1.17
N ASN A 63 -20.71 15.70 0.48
CA ASN A 63 -21.67 16.57 -0.17
C ASN A 63 -22.45 17.39 0.89
N PRO A 64 -22.40 18.73 0.87
CA PRO A 64 -23.09 19.56 1.87
C PRO A 64 -24.62 19.40 1.83
N ASP A 65 -25.17 18.97 0.70
CA ASP A 65 -26.61 18.77 0.51
C ASP A 65 -27.09 17.38 0.95
N PHE A 66 -26.16 16.48 1.34
CA PHE A 66 -26.46 15.11 1.70
C PHE A 66 -26.03 14.81 3.13
N ASN A 67 -27.02 14.71 4.02
CA ASN A 67 -26.79 14.44 5.44
C ASN A 67 -27.00 12.96 5.77
N ASP A 68 -26.20 12.09 5.16
CA ASP A 68 -26.17 10.66 5.49
C ASP A 68 -24.95 10.34 6.37
N HIS A 69 -25.23 9.83 7.56
CA HIS A 69 -24.23 9.37 8.51
C HIS A 69 -23.29 8.31 7.92
N LYS A 70 -23.81 7.41 7.07
CA LYS A 70 -22.99 6.36 6.44
C LYS A 70 -22.03 6.95 5.41
N GLU A 71 -22.50 7.92 4.61
CA GLU A 71 -21.63 8.65 3.68
C GLU A 71 -20.51 9.37 4.43
N PHE A 72 -20.84 10.10 5.50
CA PHE A 72 -19.85 10.81 6.30
C PHE A 72 -18.79 9.86 6.89
N LEU A 73 -19.22 8.71 7.42
CA LEU A 73 -18.31 7.68 7.93
C LEU A 73 -17.39 7.12 6.83
N ILE A 74 -17.91 6.86 5.63
CA ILE A 74 -17.11 6.42 4.48
C ILE A 74 -16.04 7.47 4.16
N VAL A 75 -16.41 8.75 4.15
CA VAL A 75 -15.48 9.86 3.90
C VAL A 75 -14.43 9.99 5.01
N GLU A 76 -14.80 9.81 6.28
CA GLU A 76 -13.83 9.77 7.38
C GLU A 76 -12.83 8.61 7.22
N CYS A 77 -13.30 7.43 6.80
CA CYS A 77 -12.43 6.30 6.49
C CYS A 77 -11.50 6.57 5.30
N ILE A 78 -11.97 7.28 4.27
CA ILE A 78 -11.15 7.68 3.11
C ILE A 78 -10.06 8.67 3.55
N CYS A 79 -10.41 9.71 4.31
CA CYS A 79 -9.46 10.68 4.84
C CYS A 79 -8.40 9.98 5.72
N LEU A 80 -8.82 9.02 6.54
CA LEU A 80 -7.91 8.21 7.34
C LEU A 80 -6.99 7.32 6.49
N SER A 81 -7.51 6.73 5.42
CA SER A 81 -6.71 5.92 4.50
C SER A 81 -5.65 6.74 3.78
N ILE A 82 -5.99 7.97 3.35
CA ILE A 82 -5.05 8.94 2.77
C ILE A 82 -3.98 9.32 3.78
N LYS A 83 -4.36 9.53 5.05
CA LYS A 83 -3.41 9.76 6.14
C LYS A 83 -2.43 8.61 6.30
N CYS A 84 -2.93 7.39 6.43
CA CYS A 84 -2.11 6.20 6.57
C CYS A 84 -1.14 6.06 5.38
N TYR A 85 -1.62 6.26 4.15
CA TYR A 85 -0.80 6.18 2.95
C TYR A 85 0.35 7.19 2.96
N ASN A 86 0.04 8.47 3.18
CA ASN A 86 1.03 9.54 3.14
C ASN A 86 2.01 9.51 4.31
N MET A 87 1.56 9.16 5.52
CA MET A 87 2.44 9.14 6.69
C MET A 87 3.29 7.87 6.77
N TYR A 88 2.72 6.71 6.44
CA TYR A 88 3.34 5.43 6.76
C TYR A 88 3.73 4.62 5.54
N TRP A 89 2.95 4.64 4.46
CA TRP A 89 3.20 3.74 3.33
C TRP A 89 4.13 4.33 2.26
N ILE A 90 3.93 5.60 1.87
CA ILE A 90 4.58 6.20 0.71
C ILE A 90 6.11 6.16 0.79
N ILE A 91 6.69 6.42 1.98
CA ILE A 91 8.14 6.40 2.18
C ILE A 91 8.68 4.99 1.96
N SER A 92 8.06 3.99 2.60
CA SER A 92 8.49 2.59 2.50
C SER A 92 8.32 2.04 1.07
N GLY A 93 7.22 2.39 0.38
CA GLY A 93 6.97 2.01 -1.01
C GLY A 93 7.99 2.64 -1.97
N ASN A 94 8.30 3.92 -1.79
CA ASN A 94 9.30 4.59 -2.61
C ASN A 94 10.72 4.02 -2.41
N LEU A 95 11.08 3.68 -1.17
CA LEU A 95 12.36 2.99 -0.88
C LEU A 95 12.42 1.62 -1.55
N MET A 96 11.33 0.85 -1.52
CA MET A 96 11.22 -0.44 -2.21
C MET A 96 11.40 -0.28 -3.72
N ASN A 97 10.78 0.72 -4.33
CA ASN A 97 10.93 1.00 -5.76
C ASN A 97 12.38 1.31 -6.13
N LYS A 98 13.04 2.17 -5.34
CA LYS A 98 14.45 2.50 -5.53
C LYS A 98 15.34 1.26 -5.38
N TYR A 99 15.07 0.41 -4.39
CA TYR A 99 15.77 -0.86 -4.23
C TYR A 99 15.55 -1.81 -5.44
N SER A 100 14.32 -1.88 -5.96
CA SER A 100 14.00 -2.66 -7.16
C SER A 100 14.76 -2.14 -8.40
N GLN A 101 14.87 -0.82 -8.56
CA GLN A 101 15.64 -0.20 -9.64
C GLN A 101 17.13 -0.54 -9.54
N LEU A 102 17.69 -0.43 -8.34
CA LEU A 102 19.10 -0.73 -8.09
C LEU A 102 19.43 -2.20 -8.38
N THR A 103 18.57 -3.13 -7.94
CA THR A 103 18.79 -4.57 -8.17
C THR A 103 18.65 -4.95 -9.66
N GLN A 104 17.76 -4.28 -10.41
CA GLN A 104 17.62 -4.48 -11.86
C GLN A 104 18.79 -3.89 -12.67
N THR A 105 19.24 -2.69 -12.32
CA THR A 105 20.28 -1.96 -13.08
C THR A 105 21.70 -2.35 -12.70
N ASN A 106 21.91 -2.84 -11.47
CA ASN A 106 23.22 -3.28 -11.00
C ASN A 106 23.12 -4.59 -10.20
N PRO A 107 23.00 -5.75 -10.89
CA PRO A 107 22.91 -7.05 -10.23
C PRO A 107 24.14 -7.38 -9.37
N GLN A 108 25.30 -6.80 -9.68
CA GLN A 108 26.57 -7.01 -8.97
C GLN A 108 26.64 -6.23 -7.64
N ALA A 109 25.94 -5.09 -7.52
CA ALA A 109 25.77 -4.37 -6.25
C ALA A 109 24.91 -5.14 -5.23
N SER A 110 24.24 -6.20 -5.69
CA SER A 110 23.41 -7.09 -4.90
C SER A 110 24.25 -8.17 -4.19
N LEU A 111 25.33 -7.76 -3.52
CA LEU A 111 26.07 -8.65 -2.61
C LEU A 111 25.12 -9.13 -1.50
N ILE A 112 25.22 -10.42 -1.17
CA ILE A 112 24.24 -11.15 -0.35
C ILE A 112 23.97 -10.44 1.00
N ASP A 113 24.99 -9.83 1.62
CA ASP A 113 24.88 -9.17 2.92
C ASP A 113 24.13 -7.82 2.86
N SER A 114 24.34 -7.01 1.81
CA SER A 114 23.68 -5.70 1.67
C SER A 114 22.20 -5.85 1.29
N ASN A 115 21.87 -6.86 0.48
CA ASN A 115 20.49 -7.20 0.15
C ASN A 115 19.70 -7.61 1.41
N ASN A 116 20.25 -8.52 2.22
CA ASN A 116 19.58 -9.00 3.43
C ASN A 116 19.25 -7.85 4.40
N GLN A 117 20.15 -6.86 4.54
CA GLN A 117 19.92 -5.68 5.35
C GLN A 117 18.82 -4.77 4.78
N ALA A 118 18.85 -4.47 3.48
CA ALA A 118 17.82 -3.65 2.84
C ALA A 118 16.42 -4.27 2.96
N ILE A 119 16.32 -5.58 2.76
CA ILE A 119 15.08 -6.34 2.91
C ILE A 119 14.60 -6.33 4.37
N TYR A 120 15.50 -6.55 5.33
CA TYR A 120 15.14 -6.48 6.74
C TYR A 120 14.58 -5.11 7.13
N ILE A 121 15.20 -4.03 6.63
CA ILE A 121 14.72 -2.65 6.84
C ILE A 121 13.33 -2.48 6.23
N LEU A 122 13.12 -2.88 4.97
CA LEU A 122 11.82 -2.74 4.30
C LEU A 122 10.73 -3.57 5.00
N GLN A 123 11.02 -4.80 5.43
CA GLN A 123 10.08 -5.62 6.19
C GLN A 123 9.71 -4.97 7.52
N THR A 124 10.70 -4.43 8.24
CA THR A 124 10.48 -3.69 9.49
C THR A 124 9.60 -2.47 9.25
N LEU A 125 9.88 -1.68 8.21
CA LEU A 125 9.08 -0.51 7.85
C LEU A 125 7.64 -0.90 7.52
N PHE A 126 7.41 -1.93 6.68
CA PHE A 126 6.06 -2.40 6.36
C PHE A 126 5.28 -2.87 7.60
N ASN A 127 5.94 -3.57 8.52
CA ASN A 127 5.31 -4.01 9.77
C ASN A 127 4.89 -2.80 10.62
N VAL A 128 5.78 -1.82 10.79
CA VAL A 128 5.48 -0.59 11.53
C VAL A 128 4.33 0.17 10.87
N SER A 129 4.36 0.32 9.54
CA SER A 129 3.32 1.01 8.79
C SER A 129 1.96 0.33 8.92
N LEU A 130 1.90 -1.00 8.87
CA LEU A 130 0.67 -1.76 9.09
C LEU A 130 0.14 -1.53 10.51
N ILE A 131 0.98 -1.71 11.54
CA ILE A 131 0.57 -1.57 12.95
C ILE A 131 0.00 -0.17 13.19
N ARG A 132 0.70 0.88 12.74
CA ARG A 132 0.24 2.26 12.91
C ARG A 132 -1.06 2.55 12.15
N SER A 133 -1.22 1.98 10.96
CA SER A 133 -2.45 2.14 10.18
C SER A 133 -3.63 1.44 10.84
N LEU A 134 -3.44 0.24 11.38
CA LEU A 134 -4.49 -0.51 12.06
C LEU A 134 -4.87 0.14 13.40
N ASP A 135 -3.92 0.67 14.16
CA ASP A 135 -4.18 1.40 15.40
C ASP A 135 -5.06 2.63 15.18
N LEU A 136 -4.85 3.33 14.06
CA LEU A 136 -5.71 4.45 13.66
C LEU A 136 -7.13 4.00 13.31
N HIS A 137 -7.30 2.90 12.58
CA HIS A 137 -8.64 2.36 12.27
C HIS A 137 -9.35 1.81 13.51
N LEU A 138 -8.61 1.20 14.44
CA LEU A 138 -9.13 0.77 15.73
C LEU A 138 -9.56 1.98 16.59
N SER A 139 -8.82 3.07 16.53
CA SER A 139 -9.20 4.31 17.20
C SER A 139 -10.46 4.92 16.59
N LEU A 140 -10.62 4.86 15.26
CA LEU A 140 -11.84 5.27 14.59
C LEU A 140 -13.02 4.37 14.98
N SER A 141 -12.83 3.05 15.00
CA SER A 141 -13.90 2.10 15.34
C SER A 141 -14.43 2.31 16.75
N ARG A 142 -13.62 2.80 17.71
CA ARG A 142 -14.09 3.15 19.06
C ARG A 142 -15.10 4.29 19.09
N LYS A 143 -15.14 5.15 18.06
CA LYS A 143 -16.15 6.22 17.95
C LYS A 143 -17.52 5.69 17.57
N TYR A 144 -17.59 4.56 16.88
CA TYR A 144 -18.82 3.98 16.36
C TYR A 144 -19.23 2.76 17.19
N LYS A 145 -20.52 2.66 17.50
CA LYS A 145 -21.07 1.53 18.29
C LYS A 145 -21.99 0.63 17.47
N ASN A 146 -22.45 1.11 16.32
CA ASN A 146 -23.36 0.37 15.45
C ASN A 146 -22.57 -0.72 14.68
N PRO A 147 -23.05 -1.97 14.63
CA PRO A 147 -22.40 -3.05 13.87
C PRO A 147 -22.17 -2.75 12.38
N GLU A 148 -23.10 -2.07 11.73
CA GLU A 148 -23.00 -1.71 10.30
C GLU A 148 -21.87 -0.69 10.07
N ASP A 149 -21.76 0.31 10.94
CA ASP A 149 -20.67 1.30 10.91
C ASP A 149 -19.32 0.64 11.16
N LEU A 150 -19.28 -0.30 12.12
CA LEU A 150 -18.06 -1.07 12.42
C LEU A 150 -17.63 -1.93 11.23
N GLU A 151 -18.57 -2.50 10.47
CA GLU A 151 -18.25 -3.25 9.25
C GLU A 151 -17.65 -2.33 8.18
N ILE A 152 -18.12 -1.09 8.05
CA ILE A 152 -17.50 -0.09 7.15
C ILE A 152 -16.04 0.15 7.57
N VAL A 153 -15.78 0.51 8.83
CA VAL A 153 -14.42 0.77 9.33
C VAL A 153 -13.51 -0.45 9.15
N LYS A 154 -14.03 -1.64 9.44
CA LYS A 154 -13.32 -2.91 9.27
C LYS A 154 -12.93 -3.15 7.81
N ASN A 155 -13.81 -2.88 6.85
CA ASN A 155 -13.50 -3.02 5.43
C ASN A 155 -12.31 -2.14 5.02
N PHE A 156 -12.26 -0.89 5.49
CA PHE A 156 -11.11 -0.01 5.24
C PHE A 156 -9.83 -0.47 5.96
N ALA A 157 -9.94 -1.05 7.17
CA ALA A 157 -8.78 -1.65 7.84
C ALA A 157 -8.23 -2.87 7.07
N ILE A 158 -9.11 -3.72 6.52
CA ILE A 158 -8.74 -4.86 5.67
C ILE A 158 -7.99 -4.39 4.42
N MET A 159 -8.35 -3.24 3.85
CA MET A 159 -7.61 -2.67 2.72
C MET A 159 -6.12 -2.42 3.05
N GLN A 160 -5.81 -1.95 4.26
CA GLN A 160 -4.42 -1.75 4.72
C GLN A 160 -3.66 -3.07 4.83
N PHE A 161 -4.34 -4.12 5.30
CA PHE A 161 -3.79 -5.47 5.37
C PHE A 161 -3.52 -6.05 3.97
N GLY A 162 -4.42 -5.82 3.02
CA GLY A 162 -4.22 -6.16 1.61
C GLY A 162 -3.00 -5.44 1.00
N LEU A 163 -2.86 -4.14 1.24
CA LEU A 163 -1.69 -3.38 0.78
C LEU A 163 -0.37 -3.96 1.34
N TYR A 164 -0.34 -4.27 2.65
CA TYR A 164 0.82 -4.87 3.30
C TYR A 164 1.25 -6.19 2.63
N HIS A 165 0.31 -7.09 2.38
CA HIS A 165 0.62 -8.38 1.75
C HIS A 165 1.02 -8.24 0.29
N ASN A 166 0.40 -7.33 -0.46
CA ASN A 166 0.83 -6.98 -1.82
C ASN A 166 2.29 -6.50 -1.84
N LEU A 167 2.67 -5.58 -0.95
CA LEU A 167 4.05 -5.10 -0.86
C LEU A 167 5.05 -6.19 -0.45
N LYS A 168 4.65 -7.12 0.43
CA LYS A 168 5.47 -8.28 0.78
C LYS A 168 5.64 -9.24 -0.38
N ILE A 169 4.62 -9.43 -1.22
CA ILE A 169 4.76 -10.23 -2.44
C ILE A 169 5.78 -9.58 -3.35
N ILE A 170 5.64 -8.28 -3.62
CA ILE A 170 6.57 -7.55 -4.48
C ILE A 170 8.01 -7.66 -3.95
N LEU A 171 8.22 -7.35 -2.67
CA LEU A 171 9.55 -7.41 -2.05
C LEU A 171 10.17 -8.81 -2.13
N ASN A 172 9.43 -9.86 -1.76
CA ASN A 172 9.97 -11.21 -1.79
C ASN A 172 10.04 -11.79 -3.22
N SER A 173 9.31 -11.22 -4.17
CA SER A 173 9.39 -11.66 -5.57
C SER A 173 10.72 -11.23 -6.20
N GLN A 174 11.45 -10.27 -5.62
CA GLN A 174 12.75 -9.85 -6.13
C GLN A 174 13.85 -10.92 -5.91
N PHE A 175 13.57 -11.96 -5.13
CA PHE A 175 14.47 -13.10 -4.99
C PHE A 175 14.32 -14.09 -6.15
N SER A 176 15.45 -14.50 -6.71
CA SER A 176 15.52 -15.75 -7.46
C SER A 176 15.47 -16.91 -6.46
N PRO A 177 14.63 -17.93 -6.68
CA PRO A 177 14.74 -19.21 -6.00
C PRO A 177 16.17 -19.73 -5.99
N THR A 178 16.66 -20.11 -4.82
CA THR A 178 17.91 -20.84 -4.66
C THR A 178 17.72 -22.25 -5.20
N SER A 179 17.96 -22.44 -6.50
CA SER A 179 17.89 -23.72 -7.22
C SER A 179 16.47 -24.35 -7.24
N PRO A 180 16.11 -25.14 -8.27
CA PRO A 180 14.89 -25.95 -8.25
C PRO A 180 15.08 -27.15 -7.30
N ILE A 181 15.09 -26.89 -5.99
CA ILE A 181 15.02 -27.93 -4.97
C ILE A 181 13.53 -28.25 -4.73
N ILE A 182 13.23 -29.53 -4.50
CA ILE A 182 11.87 -30.04 -4.21
C ILE A 182 11.24 -29.31 -3.00
N GLU A 183 12.06 -28.81 -2.08
CA GLU A 183 11.63 -28.00 -0.95
C GLU A 183 11.65 -26.49 -1.27
N LEU A 184 10.51 -25.83 -1.05
CA LEU A 184 10.39 -24.40 -1.23
C LEU A 184 11.24 -23.64 -0.21
N GLY A 185 12.07 -22.71 -0.70
CA GLY A 185 12.83 -21.80 0.16
C GLY A 185 11.94 -20.90 1.02
N GLN A 186 12.49 -20.39 2.12
CA GLN A 186 11.74 -19.58 3.10
C GLN A 186 11.14 -18.29 2.50
N SER A 187 11.80 -17.67 1.53
CA SER A 187 11.28 -16.52 0.78
C SER A 187 10.04 -16.91 -0.03
N THR A 188 10.08 -18.04 -0.73
CA THR A 188 8.95 -18.58 -1.50
C THR A 188 7.78 -18.97 -0.59
N LYS A 189 8.03 -19.51 0.59
CA LYS A 189 6.97 -19.78 1.59
C LYS A 189 6.28 -18.48 2.04
N LYS A 190 7.04 -17.42 2.34
CA LYS A 190 6.49 -16.09 2.69
C LYS A 190 5.65 -15.47 1.56
N LEU A 191 6.05 -15.70 0.30
CA LEU A 191 5.28 -15.30 -0.88
C LEU A 191 3.93 -16.00 -0.93
N LEU A 192 3.92 -17.33 -0.82
CA LEU A 192 2.70 -18.13 -0.87
C LEU A 192 1.75 -17.83 0.29
N TRP A 193 2.26 -17.60 1.50
CA TRP A 193 1.44 -17.14 2.62
C TRP A 193 0.80 -15.77 2.38
N SER A 194 1.54 -14.84 1.74
CA SER A 194 0.99 -13.53 1.41
C SER A 194 -0.04 -13.61 0.29
N ALA A 195 0.17 -14.50 -0.68
CA ALA A 195 -0.80 -14.80 -1.74
C ALA A 195 -2.08 -15.42 -1.18
N ASP A 196 -1.98 -16.38 -0.25
CA ASP A 196 -3.16 -16.95 0.42
C ASP A 196 -3.92 -15.89 1.23
N ALA A 197 -3.21 -15.02 1.96
CA ALA A 197 -3.83 -13.92 2.69
C ALA A 197 -4.61 -12.98 1.76
N LEU A 198 -4.02 -12.59 0.62
CA LEU A 198 -4.71 -11.79 -0.39
C LEU A 198 -5.92 -12.52 -0.98
N TYR A 199 -5.78 -13.81 -1.29
CA TYR A 199 -6.86 -14.62 -1.83
C TYR A 199 -8.05 -14.72 -0.87
N ARG A 200 -7.79 -14.94 0.42
CA ARG A 200 -8.84 -14.93 1.46
C ARG A 200 -9.53 -13.58 1.58
N ILE A 201 -8.76 -12.49 1.57
CA ILE A 201 -9.32 -11.14 1.51
C ILE A 201 -10.25 -11.03 0.30
N THR A 202 -9.85 -11.52 -0.87
CA THR A 202 -10.66 -11.40 -2.10
C THR A 202 -11.96 -12.22 -2.11
N ILE A 203 -12.06 -13.31 -1.34
CA ILE A 203 -13.28 -14.15 -1.29
C ILE A 203 -14.36 -13.54 -0.38
N ASP A 204 -13.96 -12.82 0.67
CA ASP A 204 -14.86 -12.31 1.72
C ASP A 204 -15.22 -10.81 1.57
N VAL A 205 -15.04 -10.22 0.38
CA VAL A 205 -14.97 -8.74 0.25
C VAL A 205 -16.27 -8.05 -0.17
N ASN A 206 -16.53 -6.94 0.52
CA ASN A 206 -17.53 -5.92 0.20
C ASN A 206 -17.31 -5.34 -1.23
N PRO A 207 -18.37 -5.15 -2.05
CA PRO A 207 -18.27 -4.54 -3.38
C PRO A 207 -17.49 -3.22 -3.45
N LEU A 208 -17.45 -2.44 -2.36
CA LEU A 208 -16.66 -1.21 -2.26
C LEU A 208 -15.14 -1.43 -2.40
N CYS A 209 -14.64 -2.66 -2.27
CA CYS A 209 -13.22 -2.99 -2.42
C CYS A 209 -12.89 -3.66 -3.78
N LEU A 210 -13.81 -3.63 -4.75
CA LEU A 210 -13.63 -4.27 -6.06
C LEU A 210 -12.36 -3.83 -6.83
N PRO A 211 -11.93 -2.56 -6.81
CA PRO A 211 -10.67 -2.17 -7.46
C PRO A 211 -9.45 -2.86 -6.82
N MET A 212 -9.46 -3.03 -5.49
CA MET A 212 -8.40 -3.74 -4.77
C MET A 212 -8.40 -5.24 -5.06
N PHE A 213 -9.57 -5.83 -5.32
CA PHE A 213 -9.70 -7.21 -5.75
C PHE A 213 -8.94 -7.46 -7.06
N TYR A 214 -9.14 -6.63 -8.08
CA TYR A 214 -8.42 -6.74 -9.36
C TYR A 214 -6.91 -6.63 -9.19
N HIS A 215 -6.43 -5.67 -8.39
CA HIS A 215 -5.00 -5.52 -8.12
C HIS A 215 -4.41 -6.73 -7.38
N SER A 216 -5.14 -7.29 -6.41
CA SER A 216 -4.68 -8.43 -5.62
C SER A 216 -4.64 -9.70 -6.45
N LEU A 217 -5.67 -9.95 -7.27
CA LEU A 217 -5.66 -11.07 -8.22
C LEU A 217 -4.52 -10.95 -9.23
N CYS A 218 -4.33 -9.77 -9.83
CA CYS A 218 -3.23 -9.55 -10.79
C CYS A 218 -1.86 -9.84 -10.15
N SER A 219 -1.61 -9.31 -8.95
CA SER A 219 -0.36 -9.55 -8.21
C SER A 219 -0.15 -11.04 -7.90
N THR A 220 -1.23 -11.72 -7.52
CA THR A 220 -1.21 -13.15 -7.20
C THR A 220 -0.97 -14.00 -8.46
N SER A 221 -1.63 -13.68 -9.57
CA SER A 221 -1.44 -14.35 -10.87
C SER A 221 -0.01 -14.18 -11.38
N LEU A 222 0.54 -12.97 -11.34
CA LEU A 222 1.92 -12.70 -11.75
C LEU A 222 2.94 -13.47 -10.90
N LEU A 223 2.70 -13.59 -9.59
CA LEU A 223 3.50 -14.42 -8.71
C LEU A 223 3.49 -15.89 -9.16
N TYR A 224 2.30 -16.48 -9.38
CA TYR A 224 2.21 -17.88 -9.80
C TYR A 224 2.83 -18.11 -11.17
N ILE A 225 2.64 -17.20 -12.13
CA ILE A 225 3.32 -17.25 -13.45
C ILE A 225 4.83 -17.28 -13.25
N LYS A 226 5.38 -16.38 -12.44
CA LYS A 226 6.82 -16.34 -12.13
C LYS A 226 7.30 -17.66 -11.52
N LEU A 227 6.56 -18.21 -10.56
CA LEU A 227 6.94 -19.46 -9.90
C LEU A 227 6.92 -20.63 -10.88
N ILE A 228 5.88 -20.75 -11.73
CA ILE A 228 5.80 -21.78 -12.78
C ILE A 228 6.97 -21.66 -13.74
N LEU A 229 7.28 -20.46 -14.22
CA LEU A 229 8.41 -20.23 -15.13
C LEU A 229 9.76 -20.56 -14.48
N THR A 230 9.87 -20.43 -13.16
CA THR A 230 11.13 -20.69 -12.45
C THR A 230 11.33 -22.16 -12.10
N TYR A 231 10.25 -22.84 -11.70
CA TYR A 231 10.30 -24.21 -11.20
C TYR A 231 9.83 -25.26 -12.22
N ASN A 232 9.28 -24.84 -13.36
CA ASN A 232 8.62 -25.69 -14.37
C ASN A 232 7.44 -26.53 -13.84
N HIS A 233 6.91 -26.19 -12.67
CA HIS A 233 5.73 -26.83 -12.07
C HIS A 233 4.99 -25.85 -11.15
N VAL A 234 3.73 -26.18 -10.82
CA VAL A 234 2.92 -25.40 -9.88
C VAL A 234 3.40 -25.71 -8.44
N PRO A 235 3.87 -24.72 -7.67
CA PRO A 235 4.28 -24.93 -6.29
C PRO A 235 3.05 -25.30 -5.44
N SER A 236 3.13 -26.38 -4.67
CA SER A 236 2.06 -26.76 -3.73
C SER A 236 2.44 -26.41 -2.30
N LEU A 237 1.51 -25.80 -1.56
CA LEU A 237 1.61 -25.60 -0.10
C LEU A 237 1.53 -26.92 0.70
N ARG A 238 1.12 -28.04 0.07
CA ARG A 238 0.86 -29.31 0.76
C ARG A 238 2.12 -30.05 1.23
N SER A 239 3.30 -29.71 0.74
CA SER A 239 4.57 -30.28 1.23
C SER A 239 5.09 -29.62 2.51
N CYS A 240 4.28 -28.79 3.18
CA CYS A 240 4.67 -27.98 4.34
C CYS A 240 4.01 -28.41 5.67
N LEU A 241 3.43 -29.62 5.75
CA LEU A 241 3.08 -30.28 7.01
C LEU A 241 4.00 -31.46 7.28
#